data_AF-A0A2B4SN58-F1
#
_entry.id   AF-A0A2B4SN58-F1
#
_cell.length_a   1.000
_cell.length_b   1.000
_cell.length_c   1.000
_cell.angle_alpha   90.00
_cell.angle_beta   90.00
_cell.angle_gamma   90.00
#
_symmetry.space_group_name_H-M   'P 1'
#
loop_
_entity.id
_entity.type
_entity.pdbx_description
1 polymer ?
#
loop_
_entity_poly.entity_id
_entity_poly.type
_entity_poly.pdbx_seq_one_letter_code
_entity_poly.pdbx_strand_id
1 'polypeptide(L)'
;MLKKVFFLPETFKQFLEDNFDDRTYANNIIQSRAISESLARLADGINLLDKELHAQVVEHHEDLLQQATGIETLEGVLQMMQTRINSLKASVERQDCSTLVTFIGNYLVQGADLSGIQVIENDLKVAAKARVEVENQAQRMLSQGMTTQNQTQVATALQVFYNLGSLVSKVNEVVDKVRENLINSVKEALDPNTLSQMQPNAGTGGPGRAAMPTPGNTAAWRATLWTRLEQLMDSIYSACGQVHHLQKVLAKKRDPVTHVCFVEELLKDGKSCTTSFWNSVTLILTEEFAQAAQASTFLKQAFEGEYPKLLRLYNDLWSRLQQFSSASNAPTTGIALQIEPSFSLFPSAGDQFSLSPEQALKNSLAPFENAYLSRSLSRLLDPINLVFPSGARNPPSREELASIAKTISSELSVASVDVGLTITVARNVAKTVQLYTAKCEELVRDLI
;
A
#
# COMPACT_ATOMS: atom_id res chain seq x y z
N MET A 1 53.94 -40.62 22.38
CA MET A 1 53.28 -41.95 22.43
C MET A 1 54.35 -43.06 22.44
N LEU A 2 55.03 -43.27 23.57
CA LEU A 2 56.15 -44.24 23.69
C LEU A 2 56.17 -44.88 25.10
N LYS A 3 55.00 -45.33 25.59
CA LYS A 3 54.88 -45.87 26.97
C LYS A 3 54.10 -47.18 27.13
N LYS A 4 53.76 -47.90 26.05
CA LYS A 4 53.19 -49.26 26.11
C LYS A 4 54.13 -50.35 25.55
N VAL A 5 55.44 -50.19 25.65
CA VAL A 5 56.43 -51.25 25.31
C VAL A 5 56.61 -52.27 26.46
N PHE A 6 55.91 -52.11 27.59
CA PHE A 6 56.26 -52.79 28.84
C PHE A 6 55.59 -54.14 29.13
N PHE A 7 55.02 -54.83 28.13
CA PHE A 7 54.51 -56.21 28.33
C PHE A 7 54.92 -57.19 27.24
N LEU A 8 56.08 -56.99 26.61
CA LEU A 8 56.70 -58.08 25.85
C LEU A 8 57.32 -59.08 26.85
N PRO A 9 56.94 -60.37 26.81
CA PRO A 9 57.60 -61.40 27.60
C PRO A 9 59.13 -61.34 27.40
N GLU A 10 59.92 -61.48 28.47
CA GLU A 10 61.41 -61.40 28.42
C GLU A 10 62.03 -62.25 27.30
N THR A 11 61.36 -63.33 26.91
CA THR A 11 61.73 -64.24 25.82
C THR A 11 61.84 -63.57 24.44
N PHE A 12 61.19 -62.43 24.21
CA PHE A 12 61.22 -61.72 22.93
C PHE A 12 62.22 -60.55 22.90
N LYS A 13 62.83 -60.21 24.05
CA LYS A 13 63.77 -59.09 24.17
C LYS A 13 65.02 -59.28 23.32
N GLN A 14 65.48 -60.53 23.18
CA GLN A 14 66.63 -60.90 22.34
C GLN A 14 66.45 -60.55 20.86
N PHE A 15 65.21 -60.50 20.35
CA PHE A 15 64.92 -60.13 18.96
C PHE A 15 64.90 -58.61 18.73
N LEU A 16 64.94 -57.82 19.80
CA LEU A 16 64.91 -56.34 19.76
C LEU A 16 66.29 -55.74 20.02
N GLU A 17 67.33 -56.57 20.19
CA GLU A 17 68.71 -56.10 20.35
C GLU A 17 69.28 -55.67 19.00
N ASP A 18 69.92 -54.50 18.94
CA ASP A 18 70.50 -53.94 17.69
C ASP A 18 71.55 -54.85 17.01
N ASN A 19 72.05 -55.84 17.75
CA ASN A 19 73.09 -56.79 17.32
C ASN A 19 72.55 -58.21 17.07
N PHE A 20 71.23 -58.38 16.96
CA PHE A 20 70.62 -59.69 16.75
C PHE A 20 71.05 -60.29 15.40
N ASP A 21 71.69 -61.46 15.45
CA ASP A 21 72.11 -62.22 14.28
C ASP A 21 71.19 -63.44 14.07
N ASP A 22 70.36 -63.34 13.04
CA ASP A 22 69.36 -64.34 12.65
C ASP A 22 70.00 -65.70 12.32
N ARG A 23 71.20 -65.70 11.75
CA ARG A 23 71.91 -66.94 11.37
C ARG A 23 72.49 -67.67 12.57
N THR A 24 73.08 -66.93 13.51
CA THR A 24 73.63 -67.52 14.73
C THR A 24 72.50 -68.06 15.63
N TYR A 25 71.38 -67.35 15.70
CA TYR A 25 70.18 -67.81 16.40
C TYR A 25 69.57 -69.08 15.78
N ALA A 26 69.39 -69.10 14.46
CA ALA A 26 68.86 -70.26 13.74
C ALA A 26 69.76 -71.50 13.90
N ASN A 27 71.09 -71.33 13.81
CA ASN A 27 72.04 -72.43 14.02
C ASN A 27 71.97 -73.00 15.44
N ASN A 28 71.84 -72.16 16.47
CA ASN A 28 71.73 -72.60 17.87
C ASN A 28 70.42 -73.36 18.16
N ILE A 29 69.32 -72.94 17.54
CA ILE A 29 68.02 -73.62 17.65
C ILE A 29 68.01 -74.97 16.91
N ILE A 30 68.67 -75.03 15.75
CA ILE A 30 68.84 -76.27 14.99
C ILE A 30 69.71 -77.27 15.78
N GLN A 31 70.80 -76.80 16.40
CA GLN A 31 71.67 -77.63 17.24
C GLN A 31 71.01 -78.10 18.54
N SER A 32 70.17 -77.27 19.16
CA SER A 32 69.46 -77.62 20.40
C SER A 32 68.23 -78.52 20.19
N ARG A 33 67.91 -78.91 18.94
CA ARG A 33 66.73 -79.71 18.55
C ARG A 33 65.40 -79.15 19.06
N ALA A 34 65.33 -77.86 19.35
CA ALA A 34 64.15 -77.18 19.91
C ALA A 34 63.30 -76.45 18.85
N ILE A 35 63.50 -76.74 17.56
CA ILE A 35 62.90 -76.04 16.41
C ILE A 35 61.37 -75.93 16.52
N SER A 36 60.70 -77.03 16.87
CA SER A 36 59.24 -77.07 16.96
C SER A 36 58.70 -76.21 18.11
N GLU A 37 59.43 -76.12 19.21
CA GLU A 37 59.03 -75.34 20.39
C GLU A 37 59.25 -73.83 20.14
N SER A 38 60.35 -73.47 19.48
CA SER A 38 60.60 -72.08 19.07
C SER A 38 59.61 -71.57 18.03
N LEU A 39 59.21 -72.42 17.07
CA LEU A 39 58.20 -72.06 16.07
C LEU A 39 56.81 -71.89 16.70
N ALA A 40 56.43 -72.77 17.64
CA ALA A 40 55.18 -72.63 18.39
C ALA A 40 55.16 -71.33 19.20
N ARG A 41 56.25 -71.00 19.90
CA ARG A 41 56.38 -69.74 20.65
C ARG A 41 56.36 -68.50 19.76
N LEU A 42 56.98 -68.56 18.58
CA LEU A 42 56.93 -67.46 17.60
C LEU A 42 55.51 -67.28 17.05
N ALA A 43 54.81 -68.38 16.74
CA ALA A 43 53.42 -68.34 16.29
C ALA A 43 52.49 -67.77 17.38
N ASP A 44 52.68 -68.15 18.64
CA ASP A 44 51.94 -67.56 19.77
C ASP A 44 52.25 -66.07 19.94
N GLY A 45 53.51 -65.66 19.77
CA GLY A 45 53.92 -64.26 19.78
C GLY A 45 53.32 -63.44 18.64
N ILE A 46 53.27 -64.00 17.43
CA ILE A 46 52.61 -63.37 16.27
C ILE A 46 51.12 -63.21 16.51
N ASN A 47 50.45 -64.25 17.03
CA ASN A 47 49.02 -64.18 17.35
C ASN A 47 48.71 -63.16 18.46
N LEU A 48 49.61 -63.03 19.45
CA LEU A 48 49.48 -62.03 20.50
C LEU A 48 49.67 -60.61 19.94
N LEU A 49 50.68 -60.42 19.08
CA LEU A 49 50.92 -59.15 18.41
C LEU A 49 49.73 -58.78 17.52
N ASP A 50 49.17 -59.73 16.79
CA ASP A 50 47.99 -59.53 15.94
C ASP A 50 46.76 -59.13 16.76
N LYS A 51 46.54 -59.78 17.91
CA LYS A 51 45.48 -59.38 18.86
C LYS A 51 45.68 -57.98 19.42
N GLU A 52 46.89 -57.64 19.86
CA GLU A 52 47.16 -56.34 20.46
C GLU A 52 47.12 -55.21 19.42
N LEU A 53 47.62 -55.48 18.21
CA LEU A 53 47.53 -54.56 17.07
C LEU A 53 46.07 -54.35 16.65
N HIS A 54 45.26 -55.41 16.62
CA HIS A 54 43.82 -55.28 16.38
C HIS A 54 43.11 -54.50 17.49
N ALA A 55 43.42 -54.77 18.76
CA ALA A 55 42.85 -54.04 19.89
C ALA A 55 43.20 -52.55 19.84
N GLN A 56 44.44 -52.20 19.52
CA GLN A 56 44.88 -50.81 19.44
C GLN A 56 44.34 -50.08 18.20
N VAL A 57 44.18 -50.79 17.08
CA VAL A 57 43.52 -50.26 15.87
C VAL A 57 42.03 -50.01 16.15
N VAL A 58 41.35 -50.90 16.85
CA VAL A 58 39.93 -50.75 17.24
C VAL A 58 39.76 -49.62 18.27
N GLU A 59 40.64 -49.51 19.26
CA GLU A 59 40.62 -48.46 20.29
C GLU A 59 40.72 -47.05 19.68
N HIS A 60 41.54 -46.87 18.64
CA HIS A 60 41.71 -45.58 17.97
C HIS A 60 40.87 -45.39 16.70
N HIS A 61 40.08 -46.38 16.29
CA HIS A 61 39.27 -46.28 15.07
C HIS A 61 38.14 -45.23 15.21
N GLU A 62 37.50 -45.22 16.38
CA GLU A 62 36.48 -44.22 16.72
C GLU A 62 37.07 -42.80 16.76
N ASP A 63 38.24 -42.61 17.38
CA ASP A 63 38.91 -41.30 17.42
C ASP A 63 39.29 -40.80 16.02
N LEU A 64 39.79 -41.69 15.14
CA LEU A 64 40.13 -41.36 13.76
C LEU A 64 38.89 -41.06 12.92
N LEU A 65 37.80 -41.82 13.08
CA LEU A 65 36.52 -41.53 12.43
C LEU A 65 35.95 -40.20 12.92
N GLN A 66 36.01 -39.93 14.21
CA GLN A 66 35.54 -38.67 14.80
C GLN A 66 36.38 -37.48 14.31
N GLN A 67 37.71 -37.63 14.16
CA GLN A 67 38.56 -36.62 13.53
C GLN A 67 38.25 -36.43 12.04
N ALA A 68 38.05 -37.50 11.27
CA ALA A 68 37.71 -37.41 9.86
C ALA A 68 36.36 -36.70 9.65
N THR A 69 35.35 -37.05 10.46
CA THR A 69 34.04 -36.39 10.45
C THR A 69 34.16 -34.93 10.89
N GLY A 70 34.98 -34.66 11.90
CA GLY A 70 35.31 -33.30 12.34
C GLY A 70 35.94 -32.45 11.24
N ILE A 71 36.85 -33.02 10.45
CA ILE A 71 37.48 -32.34 9.31
C ILE A 71 36.47 -32.05 8.20
N GLU A 72 35.58 -32.99 7.86
CA GLU A 72 34.53 -32.78 6.87
C GLU A 72 33.55 -31.66 7.28
N THR A 73 33.16 -31.63 8.57
CA THR A 73 32.33 -30.53 9.09
C THR A 73 33.07 -29.19 9.05
N LEU A 74 34.37 -29.18 9.33
CA LEU A 74 35.20 -27.98 9.26
C LEU A 74 35.34 -27.47 7.82
N GLU A 75 35.46 -28.38 6.86
CA GLU A 75 35.52 -28.07 5.43
C GLU A 75 34.21 -27.43 4.95
N GLY A 76 33.05 -27.93 5.43
CA GLY A 76 31.75 -27.31 5.19
C GLY A 76 31.64 -25.89 5.76
N VAL A 77 32.14 -25.68 7.00
CA VAL A 77 32.18 -24.35 7.63
C VAL A 77 33.12 -23.40 6.86
N LEU A 78 34.27 -23.89 6.41
CA LEU A 78 35.22 -23.11 5.63
C LEU A 78 34.68 -22.75 4.25
N GLN A 79 34.00 -23.66 3.54
CA GLN A 79 33.31 -23.34 2.30
C GLN A 79 32.24 -22.26 2.52
N MET A 80 31.45 -22.39 3.58
CA MET A 80 30.42 -21.40 3.90
C MET A 80 31.03 -20.02 4.23
N MET A 81 32.13 -19.98 4.99
CA MET A 81 32.88 -18.75 5.24
C MET A 81 33.47 -18.16 3.96
N GLN A 82 34.02 -18.98 3.08
CA GLN A 82 34.61 -18.53 1.82
C GLN A 82 33.55 -17.90 0.90
N THR A 83 32.36 -18.52 0.80
CA THR A 83 31.22 -17.93 0.08
C THR A 83 30.82 -16.59 0.69
N ARG A 84 30.72 -16.51 2.02
CA ARG A 84 30.38 -15.27 2.74
C ARG A 84 31.41 -14.16 2.54
N ILE A 85 32.70 -14.46 2.61
CA ILE A 85 33.80 -13.51 2.36
C ILE A 85 33.75 -12.99 0.94
N ASN A 86 33.54 -13.87 -0.05
CA ASN A 86 33.44 -13.47 -1.46
C ASN A 86 32.22 -12.57 -1.70
N SER A 87 31.07 -12.88 -1.10
CA SER A 87 29.88 -12.03 -1.18
C SER A 87 30.04 -10.70 -0.46
N LEU A 88 30.68 -10.69 0.72
CA LEU A 88 30.99 -9.47 1.46
C LEU A 88 31.94 -8.57 0.66
N LYS A 89 32.99 -9.14 0.05
CA LYS A 89 33.93 -8.42 -0.83
C LYS A 89 33.21 -7.77 -2.01
N ALA A 90 32.33 -8.51 -2.69
CA ALA A 90 31.52 -7.97 -3.78
C ALA A 90 30.55 -6.86 -3.32
N SER A 91 30.08 -6.91 -2.07
CA SER A 91 29.23 -5.87 -1.50
C SER A 91 29.99 -4.64 -1.00
N VAL A 92 31.26 -4.78 -0.58
CA VAL A 92 32.12 -3.64 -0.20
C VAL A 92 32.63 -2.89 -1.43
N GLU A 93 32.83 -3.58 -2.55
CA GLU A 93 33.16 -2.95 -3.84
C GLU A 93 31.98 -2.15 -4.43
N ARG A 94 30.74 -2.38 -3.98
CA ARG A 94 29.56 -1.59 -4.34
C ARG A 94 29.23 -0.60 -3.24
N GLN A 95 29.41 0.68 -3.51
CA GLN A 95 29.37 1.79 -2.55
C GLN A 95 27.96 2.16 -2.05
N ASP A 96 27.07 1.19 -1.83
CA ASP A 96 25.68 1.39 -1.37
C ASP A 96 25.42 0.73 -0.01
N CYS A 97 25.41 1.56 1.04
CA CYS A 97 25.16 1.17 2.43
C CYS A 97 23.80 0.45 2.62
N SER A 98 22.82 0.68 1.74
CA SER A 98 21.50 0.04 1.78
C SER A 98 21.53 -1.45 1.43
N THR A 99 22.44 -1.89 0.57
CA THR A 99 22.53 -3.29 0.12
C THR A 99 23.23 -4.16 1.18
N LEU A 100 24.18 -3.57 1.92
CA LEU A 100 24.88 -4.21 3.03
C LEU A 100 23.92 -4.61 4.16
N VAL A 101 22.95 -3.75 4.51
CA VAL A 101 21.97 -4.03 5.57
C VAL A 101 21.04 -5.19 5.20
N THR A 102 20.56 -5.25 3.95
CA THR A 102 19.73 -6.36 3.47
C THR A 102 20.50 -7.67 3.37
N PHE A 103 21.75 -7.62 2.91
CA PHE A 103 22.60 -8.81 2.83
C PHE A 103 22.93 -9.38 4.22
N ILE A 104 23.31 -8.54 5.18
CA ILE A 104 23.56 -8.95 6.57
C ILE A 104 22.28 -9.52 7.20
N GLY A 105 21.13 -8.88 7.00
CA GLY A 105 19.86 -9.31 7.60
C GLY A 105 19.30 -10.62 7.04
N ASN A 106 19.31 -10.82 5.71
CA ASN A 106 18.67 -11.99 5.10
C ASN A 106 19.62 -13.19 4.97
N TYR A 107 20.91 -13.00 4.67
CA TYR A 107 21.82 -14.13 4.44
C TYR A 107 22.52 -14.65 5.70
N LEU A 108 22.74 -13.82 6.73
CA LEU A 108 23.33 -14.30 7.98
C LEU A 108 22.29 -14.96 8.90
N VAL A 109 21.03 -14.55 8.83
CA VAL A 109 19.98 -14.99 9.77
C VAL A 109 19.22 -16.24 9.29
N GLN A 110 19.08 -16.48 7.99
CA GLN A 110 18.31 -17.64 7.50
C GLN A 110 19.11 -18.94 7.31
N GLY A 111 20.45 -18.90 7.29
CA GLY A 111 21.27 -20.05 6.89
C GLY A 111 22.06 -20.76 8.01
N ALA A 112 22.23 -20.13 9.17
CA ALA A 112 22.91 -20.74 10.31
C ALA A 112 22.41 -20.09 11.61
N ASP A 113 22.04 -20.91 12.60
CA ASP A 113 21.78 -20.41 13.94
C ASP A 113 23.10 -19.91 14.55
N LEU A 114 23.33 -18.60 14.44
CA LEU A 114 24.51 -17.91 14.98
C LEU A 114 24.24 -17.38 16.42
N SER A 115 23.13 -17.81 17.03
CA SER A 115 22.79 -17.51 18.42
C SER A 115 23.90 -18.02 19.35
N GLY A 116 24.47 -17.17 20.20
CA GLY A 116 25.57 -17.53 21.12
C GLY A 116 26.96 -17.01 20.76
N ILE A 117 27.15 -16.37 19.59
CA ILE A 117 28.40 -15.66 19.27
C ILE A 117 28.22 -14.17 19.59
N GLN A 118 28.71 -13.75 20.77
CA GLN A 118 28.57 -12.38 21.31
C GLN A 118 28.95 -11.25 20.34
N VAL A 119 29.93 -11.47 19.46
CA VAL A 119 30.37 -10.49 18.45
C VAL A 119 29.29 -10.31 17.38
N ILE A 120 28.73 -11.41 16.87
CA ILE A 120 27.69 -11.40 15.83
C ILE A 120 26.37 -10.86 16.40
N GLU A 121 26.04 -11.16 17.67
CA GLU A 121 24.86 -10.60 18.33
C GLU A 121 24.93 -9.07 18.48
N ASN A 122 26.12 -8.52 18.76
CA ASN A 122 26.30 -7.07 18.83
C ASN A 122 26.19 -6.42 17.44
N ASP A 123 26.79 -7.03 16.42
CA ASP A 123 26.69 -6.54 15.03
C ASP A 123 25.26 -6.65 14.49
N LEU A 124 24.52 -7.71 14.83
CA LEU A 124 23.09 -7.87 14.52
C LEU A 124 22.25 -6.79 15.19
N LYS A 125 22.53 -6.44 16.46
CA LYS A 125 21.83 -5.33 17.15
C LYS A 125 22.11 -3.99 16.48
N VAL A 126 23.33 -3.73 16.04
CA VAL A 126 23.69 -2.51 15.32
C VAL A 126 23.03 -2.48 13.94
N ALA A 127 23.04 -3.59 13.20
CA ALA A 127 22.38 -3.72 11.91
C ALA A 127 20.86 -3.54 12.03
N ALA A 128 20.23 -4.09 13.06
CA ALA A 128 18.80 -3.90 13.33
C ALA A 128 18.47 -2.43 13.62
N LYS A 129 19.28 -1.74 14.44
CA LYS A 129 19.12 -0.29 14.68
C LYS A 129 19.31 0.53 13.41
N ALA A 130 20.33 0.22 12.62
CA ALA A 130 20.60 0.89 11.34
C ALA A 130 19.44 0.68 10.35
N ARG A 131 18.86 -0.53 10.30
CA ARG A 131 17.68 -0.84 9.48
C ARG A 131 16.49 0.05 9.85
N VAL A 132 16.19 0.20 11.15
CA VAL A 132 15.09 1.05 11.62
C VAL A 132 15.33 2.52 11.28
N GLU A 133 16.57 3.01 11.43
CA GLU A 133 16.90 4.40 11.09
C GLU A 133 16.76 4.67 9.58
N VAL A 134 17.26 3.76 8.75
CA VAL A 134 17.12 3.84 7.29
C VAL A 134 15.65 3.81 6.88
N GLU A 135 14.84 2.95 7.51
CA GLU A 135 13.39 2.89 7.27
C GLU A 135 12.71 4.23 7.63
N ASN A 136 13.05 4.80 8.79
CA ASN A 136 12.53 6.09 9.24
C ASN A 136 12.91 7.24 8.29
N GLN A 137 14.16 7.25 7.81
CA GLN A 137 14.63 8.27 6.88
C GLN A 137 13.94 8.14 5.51
N ALA A 138 13.79 6.92 5.01
CA ALA A 138 13.04 6.64 3.78
C ALA A 138 11.57 7.06 3.93
N GLN A 139 10.95 6.83 5.09
CA GLN A 139 9.55 7.20 5.34
C GLN A 139 9.35 8.72 5.35
N ARG A 140 10.28 9.48 5.96
CA ARG A 140 10.26 10.95 5.93
C ARG A 140 10.44 11.47 4.50
N MET A 141 11.40 10.91 3.77
CA MET A 141 11.68 11.26 2.38
C MET A 141 10.50 10.95 1.46
N LEU A 142 9.82 9.81 1.66
CA LEU A 142 8.61 9.46 0.92
C LEU A 142 7.47 10.42 1.24
N SER A 143 7.22 10.70 2.52
CA SER A 143 6.15 11.63 2.95
C SER A 143 6.36 13.04 2.38
N GLN A 144 7.60 13.54 2.43
CA GLN A 144 7.96 14.83 1.87
C GLN A 144 7.86 14.83 0.34
N GLY A 145 8.36 13.78 -0.31
CA GLY A 145 8.30 13.61 -1.76
C GLY A 145 6.86 13.55 -2.27
N MET A 146 5.97 12.87 -1.54
CA MET A 146 4.54 12.81 -1.84
C MET A 146 3.87 14.17 -1.72
N THR A 147 4.16 14.92 -0.65
CA THR A 147 3.58 16.25 -0.39
C THR A 147 4.06 17.29 -1.41
N THR A 148 5.35 17.26 -1.75
CA THR A 148 6.00 18.21 -2.68
C THR A 148 5.96 17.76 -4.14
N GLN A 149 5.38 16.58 -4.41
CA GLN A 149 5.38 15.91 -5.71
C GLN A 149 6.79 15.76 -6.33
N ASN A 150 7.80 15.56 -5.48
CA ASN A 150 9.19 15.38 -5.89
C ASN A 150 9.46 13.92 -6.29
N GLN A 151 9.49 13.67 -7.60
CA GLN A 151 9.70 12.35 -8.18
C GLN A 151 10.99 11.68 -7.70
N THR A 152 12.08 12.43 -7.55
CA THR A 152 13.38 11.90 -7.13
C THR A 152 13.34 11.39 -5.68
N GLN A 153 12.72 12.15 -4.77
CA GLN A 153 12.59 11.74 -3.37
C GLN A 153 11.73 10.48 -3.24
N VAL A 154 10.59 10.43 -3.93
CA VAL A 154 9.70 9.26 -3.96
C VAL A 154 10.44 8.05 -4.54
N ALA A 155 11.12 8.23 -5.67
CA ALA A 155 11.92 7.20 -6.33
C ALA A 155 12.98 6.59 -5.40
N THR A 156 13.76 7.43 -4.72
CA THR A 156 14.83 6.98 -3.82
C THR A 156 14.25 6.26 -2.61
N ALA A 157 13.19 6.79 -1.98
CA ALA A 157 12.57 6.14 -0.85
C ALA A 157 11.98 4.77 -1.21
N LEU A 158 11.29 4.66 -2.36
CA LEU A 158 10.75 3.38 -2.84
C LEU A 158 11.85 2.35 -3.11
N GLN A 159 12.99 2.76 -3.67
CA GLN A 159 14.12 1.85 -3.86
C GLN A 159 14.66 1.32 -2.53
N VAL A 160 14.76 2.16 -1.50
CA VAL A 160 15.15 1.73 -0.16
C VAL A 160 14.15 0.70 0.39
N PHE A 161 12.84 0.93 0.24
CA PHE A 161 11.83 -0.02 0.71
C PHE A 161 11.84 -1.35 -0.05
N TYR A 162 12.11 -1.32 -1.37
CA TYR A 162 12.32 -2.52 -2.18
C TYR A 162 13.52 -3.32 -1.68
N ASN A 163 14.67 -2.65 -1.49
CA ASN A 163 15.87 -3.29 -0.96
C ASN A 163 15.64 -3.89 0.43
N LEU A 164 14.78 -3.29 1.27
CA LEU A 164 14.43 -3.81 2.59
C LEU A 164 13.35 -4.91 2.58
N GLY A 165 12.83 -5.29 1.40
CA GLY A 165 11.76 -6.28 1.23
C GLY A 165 10.40 -5.82 1.78
N SER A 166 10.17 -4.52 1.87
CA SER A 166 9.01 -3.90 2.53
C SER A 166 8.18 -3.00 1.61
N LEU A 167 8.45 -3.00 0.30
CA LEU A 167 7.84 -2.12 -0.69
C LEU A 167 6.30 -2.18 -0.67
N VAL A 168 5.73 -3.38 -0.81
CA VAL A 168 4.27 -3.58 -0.90
C VAL A 168 3.55 -3.05 0.34
N SER A 169 4.05 -3.45 1.52
CA SER A 169 3.52 -3.00 2.81
C SER A 169 3.55 -1.47 2.92
N LYS A 170 4.67 -0.85 2.55
CA LYS A 170 4.84 0.60 2.72
C LYS A 170 4.05 1.42 1.70
N VAL A 171 3.91 0.95 0.47
CA VAL A 171 3.02 1.58 -0.53
C VAL A 171 1.58 1.58 -0.05
N ASN A 172 1.09 0.45 0.49
CA ASN A 172 -0.25 0.36 1.06
C ASN A 172 -0.42 1.30 2.27
N GLU A 173 0.55 1.31 3.20
CA GLU A 173 0.55 2.22 4.36
C GLU A 173 0.43 3.69 3.93
N VAL A 174 1.13 4.09 2.87
CA VAL A 174 1.06 5.46 2.34
C VAL A 174 -0.29 5.77 1.71
N VAL A 175 -0.83 4.86 0.89
CA VAL A 175 -2.18 5.05 0.28
C VAL A 175 -3.26 5.10 1.36
N ASP A 176 -3.15 4.26 2.38
CA ASP A 176 -4.08 4.23 3.52
C ASP A 176 -4.00 5.52 4.33
N LYS A 177 -2.80 6.04 4.59
CA LYS A 177 -2.62 7.35 5.23
C LYS A 177 -3.21 8.51 4.43
N VAL A 178 -3.07 8.50 3.10
CA VAL A 178 -3.73 9.50 2.22
C VAL A 178 -5.25 9.37 2.32
N ARG A 179 -5.78 8.15 2.37
CA ARG A 179 -7.22 7.88 2.57
C ARG A 179 -7.71 8.41 3.92
N GLU A 180 -7.00 8.13 5.01
CA GLU A 180 -7.35 8.62 6.36
C GLU A 180 -7.32 10.15 6.44
N ASN A 181 -6.30 10.78 5.86
CA ASN A 181 -6.23 12.24 5.78
C ASN A 181 -7.43 12.82 5.03
N LEU A 182 -7.84 12.19 3.92
CA LEU A 182 -9.02 12.60 3.16
C LEU A 182 -10.31 12.48 4.00
N ILE A 183 -10.50 11.37 4.72
CA ILE A 183 -11.65 11.20 5.63
C ILE A 183 -11.69 12.33 6.66
N ASN A 184 -10.55 12.65 7.28
CA ASN A 184 -10.45 13.72 8.26
C ASN A 184 -10.75 15.09 7.65
N SER A 185 -10.24 15.39 6.45
CA SER A 185 -10.53 16.63 5.72
C SER A 185 -12.03 16.77 5.39
N VAL A 186 -12.69 15.70 4.95
CA VAL A 186 -14.14 15.71 4.67
C VAL A 186 -14.93 15.96 5.96
N LYS A 187 -14.60 15.24 7.05
CA LYS A 187 -15.25 15.42 8.36
C LYS A 187 -15.08 16.83 8.90
N GLU A 188 -13.87 17.38 8.83
CA GLU A 188 -13.59 18.72 9.32
C GLU A 188 -14.31 19.80 8.50
N ALA A 189 -14.37 19.64 7.17
CA ALA A 189 -15.07 20.56 6.30
C ALA A 189 -16.59 20.56 6.53
N LEU A 190 -17.15 19.43 6.96
CA LEU A 190 -18.58 19.23 7.20
C LEU A 190 -18.99 19.39 8.68
N ASP A 191 -18.06 19.60 9.62
CA ASP A 191 -18.40 19.73 11.04
C ASP A 191 -19.19 21.02 11.34
N PRO A 192 -20.45 20.93 11.79
CA PRO A 192 -21.27 22.10 12.11
C PRO A 192 -20.68 23.00 13.20
N ASN A 193 -19.89 22.45 14.12
CA ASN A 193 -19.37 23.21 15.27
C ASN A 193 -18.22 24.12 14.86
N THR A 194 -17.33 23.65 13.98
CA THR A 194 -16.21 24.45 13.45
C THR A 194 -16.72 25.53 12.51
N LEU A 195 -17.78 25.25 11.73
CA LEU A 195 -18.43 26.21 10.84
C LEU A 195 -19.02 27.42 11.59
N SER A 196 -19.53 27.21 12.79
CA SER A 196 -20.16 28.27 13.60
C SER A 196 -19.17 29.12 14.41
N GLN A 197 -18.00 28.57 14.77
CA GLN A 197 -16.98 29.30 15.55
C GLN A 197 -16.19 30.33 14.72
N MET A 198 -16.09 30.17 13.40
CA MET A 198 -15.38 31.09 12.51
C MET A 198 -16.16 32.38 12.17
N GLN A 199 -17.35 32.58 12.74
CA GLN A 199 -18.15 33.77 12.46
C GLN A 199 -17.72 34.96 13.36
N PRO A 200 -17.46 36.16 12.80
CA PRO A 200 -16.93 37.31 13.53
C PRO A 200 -17.85 37.86 14.65
N ASN A 201 -19.11 37.41 14.72
CA ASN A 201 -20.10 37.80 15.73
C ASN A 201 -20.69 36.60 16.51
N ALA A 202 -19.99 35.46 16.55
CA ALA A 202 -20.42 34.32 17.37
C ALA A 202 -20.31 34.70 18.86
N GLY A 203 -21.40 35.24 19.42
CA GLY A 203 -21.51 35.49 20.85
C GLY A 203 -21.17 34.22 21.62
N THR A 204 -20.30 34.35 22.61
CA THR A 204 -19.82 33.31 23.51
C THR A 204 -21.01 32.61 24.17
N GLY A 205 -21.49 31.54 23.55
CA GLY A 205 -22.51 30.66 24.11
C GLY A 205 -21.90 29.83 25.22
N GLY A 206 -22.46 29.94 26.44
CA GLY A 206 -22.02 29.16 27.60
C GLY A 206 -22.11 27.64 27.39
N PRO A 207 -21.52 26.85 28.30
CA PRO A 207 -21.34 25.40 28.13
C PRO A 207 -22.69 24.70 27.94
N GLY A 208 -22.83 23.91 26.87
CA GLY A 208 -24.02 23.09 26.61
C GLY A 208 -25.04 23.64 25.60
N ARG A 209 -24.79 24.82 25.00
CA ARG A 209 -25.55 25.26 23.82
C ARG A 209 -24.74 24.94 22.56
N ALA A 210 -25.22 23.99 21.76
CA ALA A 210 -24.68 23.74 20.43
C ALA A 210 -24.56 25.07 19.67
N ALA A 211 -23.41 25.32 19.05
CA ALA A 211 -23.11 26.50 18.27
C ALA A 211 -23.97 26.50 16.99
N MET A 212 -25.27 26.69 17.14
CA MET A 212 -26.23 26.67 16.04
C MET A 212 -26.41 28.10 15.54
N PRO A 213 -26.47 28.33 14.21
CA PRO A 213 -26.73 29.66 13.67
C PRO A 213 -28.12 30.13 14.11
N THR A 214 -28.15 31.23 14.86
CA THR A 214 -29.38 31.97 15.15
C THR A 214 -30.03 32.40 13.82
N PRO A 215 -31.37 32.48 13.68
CA PRO A 215 -32.05 32.76 12.41
C PRO A 215 -31.56 33.97 11.60
N GLY A 216 -30.87 34.93 12.23
CA GLY A 216 -30.23 36.09 11.57
C GLY A 216 -28.83 35.86 10.97
N ASN A 217 -28.13 34.75 11.27
CA ASN A 217 -26.73 34.51 10.84
C ASN A 217 -26.56 33.39 9.79
N THR A 218 -27.67 32.87 9.26
CA THR A 218 -27.68 31.73 8.32
C THR A 218 -26.94 32.02 7.01
N ALA A 219 -26.99 33.26 6.52
CA ALA A 219 -26.32 33.64 5.27
C ALA A 219 -24.80 33.62 5.39
N ALA A 220 -24.26 34.19 6.47
CA ALA A 220 -22.82 34.15 6.75
C ALA A 220 -22.35 32.71 6.99
N TRP A 221 -23.16 31.90 7.66
CA TRP A 221 -22.84 30.49 7.91
C TRP A 221 -22.77 29.70 6.59
N ARG A 222 -23.73 29.93 5.68
CA ARG A 222 -23.69 29.34 4.33
C ARG A 222 -22.48 29.79 3.53
N ALA A 223 -22.10 31.07 3.61
CA ALA A 223 -20.89 31.56 2.94
C ALA A 223 -19.64 30.81 3.43
N THR A 224 -19.47 30.66 4.75
CA THR A 224 -18.36 29.88 5.33
C THR A 224 -18.39 28.41 4.89
N LEU A 225 -19.56 27.76 4.92
CA LEU A 225 -19.71 26.38 4.45
C LEU A 225 -19.21 26.20 3.01
N TRP A 226 -19.65 27.07 2.09
CA TRP A 226 -19.27 26.94 0.68
C TRP A 226 -17.78 27.20 0.46
N THR A 227 -17.18 28.17 1.16
CA THR A 227 -15.73 28.37 1.13
C THR A 227 -14.96 27.16 1.67
N ARG A 228 -15.44 26.50 2.74
CA ARG A 228 -14.81 25.26 3.23
C ARG A 228 -14.96 24.11 2.23
N LEU A 229 -16.09 24.02 1.52
CA LEU A 229 -16.28 23.03 0.48
C LEU A 229 -15.39 23.25 -0.74
N GLU A 230 -15.11 24.50 -1.13
CA GLU A 230 -14.09 24.83 -2.14
C GLU A 230 -12.70 24.30 -1.72
N GLN A 231 -12.28 24.58 -0.48
CA GLN A 231 -11.04 24.06 0.09
C GLN A 231 -11.00 22.53 0.18
N LEU A 232 -12.16 21.91 0.44
CA LEU A 232 -12.29 20.46 0.42
C LEU A 232 -12.04 19.90 -0.99
N MET A 233 -12.55 20.54 -2.05
CA MET A 233 -12.28 20.10 -3.43
C MET A 233 -10.78 20.14 -3.75
N ASP A 234 -10.06 21.16 -3.26
CA ASP A 234 -8.60 21.23 -3.40
C ASP A 234 -7.87 20.12 -2.63
N SER A 235 -8.37 19.78 -1.44
CA SER A 235 -7.84 18.69 -0.62
C SER A 235 -8.05 17.32 -1.30
N ILE A 236 -9.23 17.08 -1.88
CA ILE A 236 -9.53 15.88 -2.67
C ILE A 236 -8.62 15.79 -3.89
N TYR A 237 -8.48 16.89 -4.64
CA TYR A 237 -7.59 16.94 -5.80
C TYR A 237 -6.14 16.65 -5.43
N SER A 238 -5.64 17.22 -4.33
CA SER A 238 -4.30 16.98 -3.80
C SER A 238 -4.08 15.50 -3.44
N ALA A 239 -5.04 14.88 -2.74
CA ALA A 239 -4.99 13.46 -2.39
C ALA A 239 -4.97 12.55 -3.64
N CYS A 240 -5.81 12.83 -4.64
CA CYS A 240 -5.79 12.14 -5.93
C CYS A 240 -4.45 12.32 -6.65
N GLY A 241 -3.88 13.53 -6.63
CA GLY A 241 -2.59 13.85 -7.22
C GLY A 241 -1.42 13.12 -6.54
N GLN A 242 -1.48 12.95 -5.22
CA GLN A 242 -0.50 12.19 -4.45
C GLN A 242 -0.48 10.71 -4.88
N VAL A 243 -1.64 10.06 -4.90
CA VAL A 243 -1.74 8.64 -5.31
C VAL A 243 -1.36 8.46 -6.79
N HIS A 244 -1.79 9.37 -7.66
CA HIS A 244 -1.39 9.35 -9.08
C HIS A 244 0.13 9.52 -9.24
N HIS A 245 0.75 10.43 -8.48
CA HIS A 245 2.19 10.63 -8.51
C HIS A 245 2.94 9.36 -8.05
N LEU A 246 2.52 8.75 -6.94
CA LEU A 246 3.08 7.50 -6.46
C LEU A 246 3.02 6.39 -7.51
N GLN A 247 1.87 6.20 -8.15
CA GLN A 247 1.68 5.22 -9.22
C GLN A 247 2.62 5.49 -10.40
N LYS A 248 2.75 6.75 -10.81
CA LYS A 248 3.65 7.16 -11.90
C LYS A 248 5.11 6.84 -11.58
N VAL A 249 5.57 7.06 -10.34
CA VAL A 249 6.95 6.76 -9.95
C VAL A 249 7.18 5.26 -9.87
N LEU A 250 6.26 4.51 -9.25
CA LEU A 250 6.31 3.05 -9.17
C LEU A 250 6.41 2.42 -10.56
N ALA A 251 5.65 2.92 -11.53
CA ALA A 251 5.64 2.34 -12.86
C ALA A 251 6.89 2.63 -13.69
N LYS A 252 7.54 3.77 -13.44
CA LYS A 252 8.78 4.15 -14.12
C LYS A 252 10.02 3.51 -13.51
N LYS A 253 9.93 3.06 -12.25
CA LYS A 253 11.06 2.49 -11.53
C LYS A 253 11.19 0.99 -11.78
N ARG A 254 12.40 0.62 -12.20
CA ARG A 254 12.87 -0.77 -12.28
C ARG A 254 14.06 -0.89 -11.35
N ASP A 255 14.14 -2.03 -10.68
CA ASP A 255 15.30 -2.33 -9.86
C ASP A 255 16.58 -2.40 -10.73
N PRO A 256 17.67 -1.71 -10.36
CA PRO A 256 18.90 -1.67 -11.18
C PRO A 256 19.59 -3.03 -11.35
N VAL A 257 19.35 -3.97 -10.44
CA VAL A 257 20.05 -5.27 -10.39
C VAL A 257 19.19 -6.39 -10.96
N THR A 258 17.94 -6.46 -10.52
CA THR A 258 16.98 -7.51 -10.89
C THR A 258 16.11 -7.13 -12.10
N HIS A 259 16.13 -5.86 -12.53
CA HIS A 259 15.31 -5.29 -13.60
C HIS A 259 13.78 -5.42 -13.42
N VAL A 260 13.33 -5.90 -12.25
CA VAL A 260 11.91 -6.05 -11.90
C VAL A 260 11.25 -4.67 -11.80
N CYS A 261 10.09 -4.53 -12.42
CA CYS A 261 9.27 -3.32 -12.30
C CYS A 261 8.52 -3.33 -10.96
N PHE A 262 8.57 -2.23 -10.22
CA PHE A 262 7.92 -2.15 -8.91
C PHE A 262 6.39 -2.33 -9.00
N VAL A 263 5.77 -1.89 -10.10
CA VAL A 263 4.32 -2.10 -10.31
C VAL A 263 3.97 -3.56 -10.56
N GLU A 264 4.82 -4.32 -11.24
CA GLU A 264 4.58 -5.75 -11.48
C GLU A 264 4.65 -6.54 -10.17
N GLU A 265 5.51 -6.12 -9.23
CA GLU A 265 5.55 -6.70 -7.89
C GLU A 265 4.28 -6.41 -7.08
N LEU A 266 3.77 -5.19 -7.15
CA LEU A 266 2.52 -4.79 -6.48
C LEU A 266 1.28 -5.46 -7.08
N LEU A 267 1.30 -5.75 -8.39
CA LEU A 267 0.18 -6.39 -9.09
C LEU A 267 0.10 -7.91 -8.89
N LYS A 268 1.06 -8.55 -8.19
CA LYS A 268 0.98 -9.97 -7.83
C LYS A 268 -0.28 -10.30 -7.01
N ASP A 269 -0.78 -9.34 -6.24
CA ASP A 269 -2.00 -9.45 -5.43
C ASP A 269 -3.29 -9.09 -6.21
N GLY A 270 -3.18 -8.78 -7.51
CA GLY A 270 -4.32 -8.54 -8.40
C GLY A 270 -5.11 -7.24 -8.17
N LYS A 271 -4.71 -6.39 -7.22
CA LYS A 271 -5.41 -5.14 -6.88
C LYS A 271 -4.55 -3.92 -7.23
N SER A 272 -5.03 -3.09 -8.15
CA SER A 272 -4.44 -1.77 -8.37
C SER A 272 -4.77 -0.85 -7.19
N CYS A 273 -3.74 -0.36 -6.50
CA CYS A 273 -3.88 0.58 -5.40
C CYS A 273 -4.66 1.84 -5.80
N THR A 274 -4.50 2.26 -7.06
CA THR A 274 -5.16 3.41 -7.68
C THR A 274 -6.67 3.21 -7.81
N THR A 275 -7.09 2.05 -8.34
CA THR A 275 -8.52 1.69 -8.50
C THR A 275 -9.19 1.59 -7.14
N SER A 276 -8.53 0.93 -6.18
CA SER A 276 -9.02 0.80 -4.80
C SER A 276 -9.18 2.17 -4.13
N PHE A 277 -8.19 3.06 -4.32
CA PHE A 277 -8.23 4.41 -3.79
C PHE A 277 -9.38 5.23 -4.39
N TRP A 278 -9.56 5.23 -5.71
CA TRP A 278 -10.66 5.97 -6.34
C TRP A 278 -12.04 5.51 -5.83
N ASN A 279 -12.26 4.20 -5.73
CA ASN A 279 -13.48 3.66 -5.15
C ASN A 279 -13.66 4.07 -3.68
N SER A 280 -12.55 4.21 -2.94
CA SER A 280 -12.59 4.74 -1.57
C SER A 280 -13.01 6.21 -1.55
N VAL A 281 -12.51 7.04 -2.47
CA VAL A 281 -12.87 8.48 -2.55
C VAL A 281 -14.38 8.64 -2.74
N THR A 282 -14.97 7.95 -3.71
CA THR A 282 -16.41 8.06 -3.99
C THR A 282 -17.26 7.54 -2.82
N LEU A 283 -16.82 6.48 -2.15
CA LEU A 283 -17.48 5.93 -0.97
C LEU A 283 -17.41 6.90 0.22
N ILE A 284 -16.23 7.44 0.53
CA ILE A 284 -16.03 8.43 1.61
C ILE A 284 -16.95 9.64 1.40
N LEU A 285 -16.97 10.18 0.18
CA LEU A 285 -17.84 11.32 -0.12
C LEU A 285 -19.32 10.97 0.05
N THR A 286 -19.74 9.78 -0.39
CA THR A 286 -21.13 9.33 -0.27
C THR A 286 -21.54 9.19 1.19
N GLU A 287 -20.75 8.50 2.00
CA GLU A 287 -21.08 8.22 3.40
C GLU A 287 -21.01 9.47 4.27
N GLU A 288 -19.93 10.25 4.16
CA GLU A 288 -19.71 11.41 5.04
C GLU A 288 -20.69 12.56 4.75
N PHE A 289 -21.01 12.84 3.48
CA PHE A 289 -22.05 13.83 3.16
C PHE A 289 -23.43 13.38 3.66
N ALA A 290 -23.77 12.10 3.50
CA ALA A 290 -25.03 11.56 4.00
C ALA A 290 -25.12 11.64 5.53
N GLN A 291 -24.07 11.23 6.24
CA GLN A 291 -23.99 11.30 7.71
C GLN A 291 -24.08 12.75 8.20
N ALA A 292 -23.33 13.68 7.59
CA ALA A 292 -23.35 15.09 7.96
C ALA A 292 -24.74 15.72 7.75
N ALA A 293 -25.42 15.39 6.64
CA ALA A 293 -26.77 15.86 6.37
C ALA A 293 -27.82 15.26 7.31
N GLN A 294 -27.62 14.03 7.80
CA GLN A 294 -28.47 13.42 8.83
C GLN A 294 -28.25 14.07 10.20
N ALA A 295 -27.00 14.42 10.53
CA ALA A 295 -26.64 15.04 11.80
C ALA A 295 -27.06 16.52 11.88
N SER A 296 -27.12 17.25 10.75
CA SER A 296 -27.43 18.68 10.71
C SER A 296 -28.50 19.01 9.67
N THR A 297 -29.66 19.46 10.16
CA THR A 297 -30.75 19.96 9.31
C THR A 297 -30.35 21.19 8.50
N PHE A 298 -29.43 22.03 9.00
CA PHE A 298 -28.91 23.19 8.28
C PHE A 298 -28.03 22.78 7.09
N LEU A 299 -27.15 21.79 7.27
CA LEU A 299 -26.36 21.23 6.16
C LEU A 299 -27.27 20.60 5.11
N LYS A 300 -28.23 19.79 5.57
CA LYS A 300 -29.23 19.18 4.68
C LYS A 300 -29.99 20.23 3.85
N GLN A 301 -30.46 21.30 4.48
CA GLN A 301 -31.15 22.38 3.78
C GLN A 301 -30.23 23.12 2.79
N ALA A 302 -28.96 23.34 3.14
CA ALA A 302 -28.00 23.96 2.24
C ALA A 302 -27.73 23.09 1.01
N PHE A 303 -27.49 21.79 1.18
CA PHE A 303 -27.21 20.87 0.07
C PHE A 303 -28.42 20.65 -0.83
N GLU A 304 -29.60 20.44 -0.26
CA GLU A 304 -30.83 20.22 -1.04
C GLU A 304 -31.39 21.52 -1.66
N GLY A 305 -31.12 22.67 -1.05
CA GLY A 305 -31.61 23.98 -1.50
C GLY A 305 -30.71 24.63 -2.54
N GLU A 306 -29.39 24.51 -2.38
CA GLU A 306 -28.37 25.10 -3.24
C GLU A 306 -27.56 24.04 -4.00
N TYR A 307 -28.18 22.88 -4.26
CA TYR A 307 -27.59 21.75 -5.02
C TYR A 307 -26.82 22.17 -6.30
N PRO A 308 -27.31 23.09 -7.14
CA PRO A 308 -26.57 23.54 -8.33
C PRO A 308 -25.17 24.09 -8.03
N LYS A 309 -24.96 24.72 -6.87
CA LYS A 309 -23.63 25.19 -6.43
C LYS A 309 -22.72 24.02 -6.09
N LEU A 310 -23.23 23.03 -5.35
CA LEU A 310 -22.49 21.82 -5.01
C LEU A 310 -22.10 21.03 -6.27
N LEU A 311 -23.03 20.90 -7.22
CA LEU A 311 -22.79 20.25 -8.50
C LEU A 311 -21.71 20.97 -9.30
N ARG A 312 -21.71 22.32 -9.29
CA ARG A 312 -20.63 23.10 -9.93
C ARG A 312 -19.26 22.79 -9.32
N LEU A 313 -19.14 22.73 -7.99
CA LEU A 313 -17.87 22.37 -7.33
C LEU A 313 -17.38 20.98 -7.75
N TYR A 314 -18.30 20.02 -7.87
CA TYR A 314 -17.98 18.67 -8.34
C TYR A 314 -17.58 18.63 -9.82
N ASN A 315 -18.24 19.40 -10.68
CA ASN A 315 -17.88 19.51 -12.09
C ASN A 315 -16.51 20.18 -12.29
N ASP A 316 -16.22 21.23 -11.52
CA ASP A 316 -14.92 21.92 -11.53
C ASP A 316 -13.81 20.97 -11.05
N LEU A 317 -14.06 20.22 -9.97
CA LEU A 317 -13.15 19.17 -9.49
C LEU A 317 -12.93 18.08 -10.56
N TRP A 318 -13.99 17.56 -11.16
CA TRP A 318 -13.91 16.51 -12.18
C TRP A 318 -13.07 16.95 -13.38
N SER A 319 -13.33 18.16 -13.90
CA SER A 319 -12.56 18.77 -14.99
C SER A 319 -11.06 18.79 -14.67
N ARG A 320 -10.70 19.17 -13.44
CA ARG A 320 -9.30 19.14 -12.98
C ARG A 320 -8.75 17.72 -12.87
N LEU A 321 -9.54 16.76 -12.38
CA LEU A 321 -9.12 15.36 -12.22
C LEU A 321 -8.89 14.65 -13.57
N GLN A 322 -9.52 15.09 -14.65
CA GLN A 322 -9.31 14.52 -16.00
C GLN A 322 -7.85 14.61 -16.47
N GLN A 323 -7.06 15.54 -15.95
CA GLN A 323 -5.63 15.59 -16.25
C GLN A 323 -4.89 14.30 -15.82
N PHE A 324 -5.44 13.56 -14.85
CA PHE A 324 -4.89 12.30 -14.35
C PHE A 324 -5.35 11.08 -15.18
N SER A 325 -6.27 11.25 -16.13
CA SER A 325 -6.57 10.22 -17.16
C SER A 325 -5.70 10.36 -18.40
N SER A 326 -5.15 11.56 -18.65
CA SER A 326 -4.60 11.96 -19.94
C SER A 326 -3.19 12.57 -19.78
N ALA A 327 -2.22 11.76 -19.36
CA ALA A 327 -0.81 12.17 -19.34
C ALA A 327 0.07 11.27 -20.22
N SER A 328 -0.22 11.26 -21.53
CA SER A 328 0.80 11.05 -22.57
C SER A 328 0.37 11.68 -23.90
N ASN A 329 0.33 13.02 -23.97
CA ASN A 329 0.35 13.76 -25.24
C ASN A 329 1.30 14.96 -25.08
N ALA A 330 2.57 14.69 -24.83
CA ALA A 330 3.61 15.60 -25.28
C ALA A 330 4.03 15.12 -26.69
N PRO A 331 4.02 15.97 -27.73
CA PRO A 331 4.55 15.58 -29.03
C PRO A 331 6.07 15.43 -28.88
N THR A 332 6.53 14.20 -28.64
CA THR A 332 7.95 13.88 -28.73
C THR A 332 8.24 13.67 -30.21
N THR A 333 8.73 14.71 -30.88
CA THR A 333 9.44 14.57 -32.15
C THR A 333 10.70 13.76 -31.87
N GLY A 334 10.61 12.45 -31.99
CA GLY A 334 11.73 11.54 -31.76
C GLY A 334 11.29 10.10 -31.91
N ILE A 335 11.86 9.42 -32.89
CA ILE A 335 11.56 8.05 -33.29
C ILE A 335 11.95 7.10 -32.15
N ALA A 336 10.99 6.75 -31.29
CA ALA A 336 11.07 5.58 -30.42
C ALA A 336 9.63 5.11 -30.14
N LEU A 337 9.22 4.05 -30.84
CA LEU A 337 8.04 3.26 -30.50
C LEU A 337 8.32 2.51 -29.19
N GLN A 338 8.29 3.21 -28.06
CA GLN A 338 8.08 2.59 -26.76
C GLN A 338 6.61 2.79 -26.41
N ILE A 339 5.90 1.67 -26.28
CA ILE A 339 4.56 1.63 -25.71
C ILE A 339 4.74 2.02 -24.22
N GLU A 340 4.70 3.31 -23.91
CA GLU A 340 4.63 3.79 -22.53
C GLU A 340 3.31 3.28 -21.95
N PRO A 341 3.30 2.58 -20.80
CA PRO A 341 2.06 2.08 -20.22
C PRO A 341 1.17 3.27 -19.85
N SER A 342 -0.10 3.23 -20.22
CA SER A 342 -1.07 4.26 -19.86
C SER A 342 -1.41 4.16 -18.36
N PHE A 343 -1.07 5.20 -17.59
CA PHE A 343 -1.35 5.25 -16.15
C PHE A 343 -2.55 6.15 -15.87
N SER A 344 -3.68 5.55 -15.55
CA SER A 344 -4.90 6.26 -15.20
C SER A 344 -5.16 6.17 -13.69
N LEU A 345 -5.60 7.28 -13.08
CA LEU A 345 -6.19 7.26 -11.74
C LEU A 345 -7.47 6.40 -11.70
N PHE A 346 -8.11 6.26 -12.84
CA PHE A 346 -9.46 5.73 -12.95
C PHE A 346 -9.48 4.28 -13.43
N PRO A 347 -10.45 3.47 -12.96
CA PRO A 347 -10.68 2.13 -13.50
C PRO A 347 -10.80 2.18 -15.03
N SER A 348 -10.15 1.24 -15.73
CA SER A 348 -10.35 1.08 -17.17
C SER A 348 -11.78 0.63 -17.45
N ALA A 349 -12.39 1.15 -18.52
CA ALA A 349 -13.74 0.84 -18.96
C ALA A 349 -13.92 -0.61 -19.49
N GLY A 350 -13.10 -1.56 -19.02
CA GLY A 350 -13.07 -2.96 -19.48
C GLY A 350 -14.29 -3.78 -19.03
N ASP A 351 -14.97 -3.38 -17.96
CA ASP A 351 -16.24 -3.97 -17.58
C ASP A 351 -17.38 -3.17 -18.18
N GLN A 352 -18.11 -3.77 -19.15
CA GLN A 352 -19.32 -3.22 -19.79
C GLN A 352 -20.42 -2.80 -18.80
N PHE A 353 -20.28 -3.11 -17.51
CA PHE A 353 -21.20 -2.80 -16.43
C PHE A 353 -20.62 -1.86 -15.35
N SER A 354 -19.39 -1.38 -15.49
CA SER A 354 -18.79 -0.44 -14.53
C SER A 354 -19.28 0.99 -14.76
N LEU A 355 -19.74 1.66 -13.70
CA LEU A 355 -20.06 3.08 -13.75
C LEU A 355 -18.83 3.87 -14.21
N SER A 356 -19.05 4.89 -15.05
CA SER A 356 -17.97 5.83 -15.36
C SER A 356 -17.48 6.48 -14.06
N PRO A 357 -16.18 6.79 -13.95
CA PRO A 357 -15.66 7.42 -12.73
C PRO A 357 -16.34 8.77 -12.44
N GLU A 358 -16.70 9.52 -13.48
CA GLU A 358 -17.53 10.73 -13.37
C GLU A 358 -18.88 10.42 -12.72
N GLN A 359 -19.57 9.39 -13.20
CA GLN A 359 -20.89 9.02 -12.69
C GLN A 359 -20.78 8.50 -11.26
N ALA A 360 -19.72 7.77 -10.91
CA ALA A 360 -19.47 7.33 -9.54
C ALA A 360 -19.28 8.52 -8.59
N LEU A 361 -18.60 9.58 -9.03
CA LEU A 361 -18.46 10.81 -8.27
C LEU A 361 -19.80 11.56 -8.16
N LYS A 362 -20.55 11.72 -9.25
CA LYS A 362 -21.86 12.41 -9.24
C LYS A 362 -22.91 11.65 -8.41
N ASN A 363 -22.85 10.32 -8.39
CA ASN A 363 -23.75 9.48 -7.61
C ASN A 363 -23.64 9.71 -6.09
N SER A 364 -22.51 10.22 -5.58
CA SER A 364 -22.41 10.58 -4.15
C SER A 364 -23.39 11.69 -3.77
N LEU A 365 -23.88 12.47 -4.75
CA LEU A 365 -24.80 13.58 -4.57
C LEU A 365 -26.27 13.23 -4.87
N ALA A 366 -26.56 12.00 -5.33
CA ALA A 366 -27.89 11.59 -5.78
C ALA A 366 -29.02 11.86 -4.75
N PRO A 367 -28.82 11.67 -3.42
CA PRO A 367 -29.85 12.00 -2.44
C PRO A 367 -30.25 13.49 -2.46
N PHE A 368 -29.28 14.39 -2.62
CA PHE A 368 -29.50 15.83 -2.65
C PHE A 368 -30.10 16.29 -3.97
N GLU A 369 -29.68 15.68 -5.09
CA GLU A 369 -30.27 15.92 -6.40
C GLU A 369 -31.75 15.57 -6.40
N ASN A 370 -32.12 14.38 -5.91
CA ASN A 370 -33.52 13.94 -5.85
C ASN A 370 -34.39 14.89 -5.01
N ALA A 371 -33.88 15.34 -3.85
CA ALA A 371 -34.57 16.31 -3.01
C ALA A 371 -34.70 17.68 -3.70
N TYR A 372 -33.65 18.16 -4.36
CA TYR A 372 -33.67 19.40 -5.13
C TYR A 372 -34.70 19.34 -6.26
N LEU A 373 -34.73 18.25 -7.03
CA LEU A 373 -35.67 18.05 -8.14
C LEU A 373 -37.12 17.95 -7.67
N SER A 374 -37.39 17.31 -6.53
CA SER A 374 -38.72 17.28 -5.92
C SER A 374 -39.20 18.67 -5.51
N ARG A 375 -38.31 19.49 -4.94
CA ARG A 375 -38.60 20.89 -4.59
C ARG A 375 -38.77 21.77 -5.82
N SER A 376 -37.93 21.59 -6.84
CA SER A 376 -38.05 22.28 -8.13
C SER A 376 -39.39 22.01 -8.79
N LEU A 377 -39.82 20.74 -8.82
CA LEU A 377 -41.16 20.40 -9.31
C LEU A 377 -42.25 21.09 -8.50
N SER A 378 -42.16 21.08 -7.17
CA SER A 378 -43.16 21.76 -6.31
C SER A 378 -43.23 23.27 -6.63
N ARG A 379 -42.10 23.96 -6.71
CA ARG A 379 -42.03 25.40 -7.07
C ARG A 379 -42.60 25.68 -8.46
N LEU A 380 -42.45 24.77 -9.41
CA LEU A 380 -43.02 24.89 -10.75
C LEU A 380 -44.54 24.68 -10.77
N LEU A 381 -45.05 23.81 -9.89
CA LEU A 381 -46.48 23.50 -9.79
C LEU A 381 -47.26 24.52 -8.96
N ASP A 382 -46.63 25.16 -7.96
CA ASP A 382 -47.30 26.10 -7.05
C ASP A 382 -47.99 27.26 -7.79
N PRO A 383 -47.36 27.97 -8.75
CA PRO A 383 -48.04 29.00 -9.52
C PRO A 383 -49.22 28.48 -10.34
N ILE A 384 -49.16 27.24 -10.86
CA ILE A 384 -50.28 26.64 -11.60
C ILE A 384 -51.45 26.40 -10.66
N ASN A 385 -51.20 25.83 -9.49
CA ASN A 385 -52.25 25.53 -8.51
C ASN A 385 -52.89 26.81 -7.94
N LEU A 386 -52.14 27.92 -7.89
CA LEU A 386 -52.68 29.23 -7.51
C LEU A 386 -53.58 29.85 -8.58
N VAL A 387 -53.28 29.60 -9.86
CA VAL A 387 -54.06 30.07 -11.01
C VAL A 387 -55.31 29.22 -11.24
N PHE A 388 -55.25 27.93 -10.90
CA PHE A 388 -56.37 27.00 -10.97
C PHE A 388 -56.74 26.44 -9.58
N PRO A 389 -57.24 27.27 -8.64
CA PRO A 389 -57.78 26.77 -7.38
C PRO A 389 -58.97 25.85 -7.64
N SER A 390 -59.24 24.93 -6.72
CA SER A 390 -60.35 23.97 -6.84
C SER A 390 -61.68 24.69 -7.09
N GLY A 391 -62.27 24.51 -8.28
CA GLY A 391 -63.50 25.19 -8.71
C GLY A 391 -63.31 26.53 -9.45
N ALA A 392 -62.09 26.85 -9.91
CA ALA A 392 -61.84 28.02 -10.75
C ALA A 392 -62.63 27.95 -12.07
N ARG A 393 -63.38 29.02 -12.37
CA ARG A 393 -64.18 29.16 -13.60
C ARG A 393 -63.65 30.22 -14.57
N ASN A 394 -62.66 31.00 -14.13
CA ASN A 394 -62.12 32.11 -14.90
C ASN A 394 -60.79 31.69 -15.54
N PRO A 395 -60.54 32.09 -16.80
CA PRO A 395 -59.26 31.84 -17.45
C PRO A 395 -58.12 32.62 -16.76
N PRO A 396 -56.87 32.14 -16.84
CA PRO A 396 -55.70 32.82 -16.27
C PRO A 396 -55.52 34.22 -16.86
N SER A 397 -55.18 35.17 -15.99
CA SER A 397 -54.78 36.52 -16.40
C SER A 397 -53.39 36.55 -17.03
N ARG A 398 -53.08 37.62 -17.78
CA ARG A 398 -51.75 37.83 -18.38
C ARG A 398 -50.64 37.94 -17.32
N GLU A 399 -50.95 38.45 -16.13
CA GLU A 399 -50.00 38.63 -15.03
C GLU A 399 -49.64 37.27 -14.40
N GLU A 400 -50.63 36.40 -14.23
CA GLU A 400 -50.46 35.02 -13.76
C GLU A 400 -49.64 34.18 -14.74
N LEU A 401 -49.90 34.31 -16.04
CA LEU A 401 -49.10 33.68 -17.08
C LEU A 401 -47.64 34.16 -17.06
N ALA A 402 -47.43 35.46 -16.86
CA ALA A 402 -46.09 36.02 -16.73
C ALA A 402 -45.36 35.49 -15.47
N SER A 403 -46.10 35.28 -14.38
CA SER A 403 -45.56 34.65 -13.15
C SER A 403 -45.10 33.21 -13.39
N ILE A 404 -45.93 32.38 -14.04
CA ILE A 404 -45.57 30.99 -14.42
C ILE A 404 -44.33 30.98 -15.31
N ALA A 405 -44.32 31.81 -16.36
CA ALA A 405 -43.19 31.92 -17.28
C ALA A 405 -41.91 32.34 -16.55
N LYS A 406 -41.99 33.32 -15.65
CA LYS A 406 -40.85 33.79 -14.84
C LYS A 406 -40.29 32.69 -13.94
N THR A 407 -41.15 31.89 -13.30
CA THR A 407 -40.73 30.76 -12.47
C THR A 407 -40.01 29.69 -13.29
N ILE A 408 -40.57 29.33 -14.46
CA ILE A 408 -39.92 28.38 -15.40
C ILE A 408 -38.54 28.90 -15.83
N SER A 409 -38.46 30.17 -16.24
CA SER A 409 -37.19 30.79 -16.64
C SER A 409 -36.17 30.81 -15.50
N SER A 410 -36.60 31.09 -14.27
CA SER A 410 -35.73 31.09 -13.10
C SER A 410 -35.18 29.69 -12.79
N GLU A 411 -36.01 28.65 -12.82
CA GLU A 411 -35.56 27.27 -12.56
C GLU A 411 -34.58 26.78 -13.63
N LEU A 412 -34.85 27.05 -14.90
CA LEU A 412 -33.94 26.70 -16.00
C LEU A 412 -32.62 27.48 -15.93
N SER A 413 -32.67 28.77 -15.57
CA SER A 413 -31.46 29.59 -15.41
C SER A 413 -30.57 29.10 -14.27
N VAL A 414 -31.15 28.57 -13.20
CA VAL A 414 -30.39 28.01 -12.07
C VAL A 414 -29.80 26.64 -12.43
N ALA A 415 -30.51 25.85 -13.23
CA ALA A 415 -30.09 24.53 -13.68
C ALA A 415 -28.98 24.55 -14.76
N SER A 416 -28.80 25.68 -15.45
CA SER A 416 -27.88 25.83 -16.59
C SER A 416 -26.39 25.62 -16.27
N VAL A 417 -26.06 25.45 -14.98
CA VAL A 417 -24.71 25.11 -14.51
C VAL A 417 -24.24 23.72 -14.97
N ASP A 418 -25.17 22.83 -15.31
CA ASP A 418 -24.87 21.47 -15.76
C ASP A 418 -25.91 21.02 -16.80
N VAL A 419 -25.43 20.35 -17.85
CA VAL A 419 -26.30 19.89 -18.95
C VAL A 419 -27.27 18.80 -18.48
N GLY A 420 -26.82 17.86 -17.65
CA GLY A 420 -27.65 16.79 -17.10
C GLY A 420 -28.72 17.31 -16.16
N LEU A 421 -28.38 18.26 -15.30
CA LEU A 421 -29.34 18.94 -14.43
C LEU A 421 -30.36 19.72 -15.25
N THR A 422 -29.91 20.46 -16.27
CA THR A 422 -30.80 21.21 -17.19
C THR A 422 -31.81 20.29 -17.87
N ILE A 423 -31.37 19.13 -18.37
CA ILE A 423 -32.27 18.14 -18.99
C ILE A 423 -33.32 17.65 -17.98
N THR A 424 -32.91 17.39 -16.74
CA THR A 424 -33.82 16.85 -15.72
C THR A 424 -34.82 17.90 -15.22
N VAL A 425 -34.39 19.16 -15.05
CA VAL A 425 -35.28 20.30 -14.75
C VAL A 425 -36.21 20.59 -15.94
N ALA A 426 -35.73 20.51 -17.18
CA ALA A 426 -36.58 20.64 -18.37
C ALA A 426 -37.67 19.56 -18.42
N ARG A 427 -37.39 18.35 -17.94
CA ARG A 427 -38.41 17.29 -17.78
C ARG A 427 -39.48 17.67 -16.75
N ASN A 428 -39.11 18.34 -15.65
CA ASN A 428 -40.08 18.88 -14.69
C ASN A 428 -40.90 20.03 -15.30
N VAL A 429 -40.29 20.90 -16.10
CA VAL A 429 -40.99 21.94 -16.86
C VAL A 429 -41.99 21.31 -17.84
N ALA A 430 -41.62 20.24 -18.53
CA ALA A 430 -42.55 19.53 -19.42
C ALA A 430 -43.79 19.01 -18.66
N LYS A 431 -43.61 18.39 -17.49
CA LYS A 431 -44.73 17.97 -16.61
C LYS A 431 -45.59 19.15 -16.16
N THR A 432 -44.95 20.29 -15.89
CA THR A 432 -45.60 21.54 -15.46
C THR A 432 -46.50 22.09 -16.58
N VAL A 433 -46.00 22.16 -17.81
CA VAL A 433 -46.77 22.58 -18.99
C VAL A 433 -47.91 21.60 -19.30
N GLN A 434 -47.68 20.30 -19.15
CA GLN A 434 -48.73 19.28 -19.28
C GLN A 434 -49.85 19.47 -18.26
N LEU A 435 -49.52 19.72 -16.98
CA LEU A 435 -50.53 19.98 -15.95
C LEU A 435 -51.32 21.25 -16.26
N TYR A 436 -50.64 22.33 -16.66
CA TYR A 436 -51.31 23.56 -17.07
C TYR A 436 -52.30 23.30 -18.22
N THR A 437 -51.89 22.53 -19.23
CA THR A 437 -52.73 22.17 -20.36
C THR A 437 -53.96 21.37 -19.90
N ALA A 438 -53.77 20.35 -19.06
CA ALA A 438 -54.86 19.56 -18.51
C ALA A 438 -55.86 20.41 -17.69
N LYS A 439 -55.38 21.40 -16.93
CA LYS A 439 -56.23 22.33 -16.19
C LYS A 439 -57.02 23.28 -17.10
N CYS A 440 -56.41 23.75 -18.17
CA CYS A 440 -57.12 24.52 -19.20
C CYS A 440 -58.22 23.68 -19.88
N GLU A 441 -57.93 22.42 -20.22
CA GLU A 441 -58.90 21.51 -20.82
C GLU A 441 -60.07 21.21 -19.87
N GLU A 442 -59.80 21.01 -18.59
CA GLU A 442 -60.82 20.85 -17.53
C GLU A 442 -61.74 22.08 -17.46
N LEU A 443 -61.17 23.28 -17.43
CA LEU A 443 -61.92 24.54 -17.39
C LEU A 443 -62.80 24.73 -18.63
N VAL A 444 -62.31 24.37 -19.82
CA VAL A 444 -63.11 24.41 -21.06
C VAL A 444 -64.25 23.39 -21.04
N ARG A 445 -64.02 22.18 -20.50
CA ARG A 445 -65.08 21.17 -20.35
C ARG A 445 -66.18 21.63 -19.39
N ASP A 446 -65.82 22.31 -18.31
CA ASP A 446 -66.80 22.83 -17.33
C ASP A 446 -67.61 24.04 -17.86
N LEU A 447 -67.17 24.67 -18.96
CA LEU A 447 -67.84 25.78 -19.63
C LEU A 447 -68.85 25.34 -20.72
N ILE A 448 -68.72 24.11 -21.23
CA ILE A 448 -69.58 23.50 -22.27
C ILE A 448 -70.65 22.65 -21.59
#